data_AF-A0A1I9GAC2-F1
#
_entry.id   AF-A0A1I9GAC2-F1
#
_cell.length_a   1.000
_cell.length_b   1.000
_cell.length_c   1.000
_cell.angle_alpha   90.00
_cell.angle_beta   90.00
_cell.angle_gamma   90.00
#
_symmetry.space_group_name_H-M   'P 1'
#
loop_
_entity.id
_entity.type
_entity.pdbx_description
1 polymer ?
#
loop_
_entity_poly.entity_id
_entity_poly.type
_entity_poly.pdbx_seq_one_letter_code
_entity_poly.pdbx_strand_id
1 'polypeptide(L)'
;MFRYFFWIPTTFIIVTEFAQITNGALLNLWEKRRCWSSGNGQSAHWFNHGERINRGKYWYKCNNGMLEPKGCFTPTNSELYIGDKFVENGYEIECVLDKNGYLQFAFTACVPKEGERYKIGETWEDEQVRLIKMIAMNYYYNVVNKYDKLMIR
;
A
#
# COMPACT_ATOMS: atom_id res chain seq x y z
N MET A 1 -47.92 -55.47 -44.52
CA MET A 1 -48.61 -54.49 -43.66
C MET A 1 -47.85 -54.38 -42.33
N PHE A 2 -47.48 -53.14 -41.99
CA PHE A 2 -46.90 -52.59 -40.76
C PHE A 2 -46.12 -53.48 -39.77
N ARG A 3 -44.79 -53.29 -39.79
CA ARG A 3 -43.84 -53.56 -38.70
C ARG A 3 -43.85 -52.36 -37.74
N TYR A 4 -43.95 -52.58 -36.43
CA TYR A 4 -43.41 -51.66 -35.42
C TYR A 4 -42.92 -52.47 -34.21
N PHE A 5 -41.65 -52.88 -34.29
CA PHE A 5 -40.85 -53.15 -33.11
C PHE A 5 -40.55 -51.78 -32.47
N PHE A 6 -41.17 -51.47 -31.33
CA PHE A 6 -40.74 -50.36 -30.49
C PHE A 6 -39.42 -50.74 -29.81
N TRP A 7 -38.31 -50.46 -30.49
CA TRP A 7 -37.03 -50.27 -29.82
C TRP A 7 -37.13 -48.99 -29.00
N ILE A 8 -37.10 -49.12 -27.68
CA ILE A 8 -36.85 -48.00 -26.77
C ILE A 8 -35.41 -47.54 -27.07
N PRO A 9 -35.18 -46.33 -27.61
CA PRO A 9 -33.82 -45.84 -27.70
C PRO A 9 -33.39 -45.54 -26.27
N THR A 10 -32.48 -46.37 -25.76
CA THR A 10 -31.63 -46.06 -24.62
C THR A 10 -30.73 -44.90 -24.99
N THR A 11 -31.27 -43.69 -25.07
CA THR A 11 -30.49 -42.46 -24.97
C THR A 11 -30.49 -42.07 -23.50
N PHE A 12 -29.70 -42.84 -22.76
CA PHE A 12 -29.12 -42.46 -21.49
C PHE A 12 -28.55 -41.05 -21.64
N ILE A 13 -29.16 -40.11 -20.92
CA ILE A 13 -28.53 -38.99 -20.22
C ILE A 13 -27.19 -38.53 -20.83
N ILE A 14 -27.22 -37.58 -21.77
CA ILE A 14 -26.05 -36.72 -21.98
C ILE A 14 -26.11 -35.69 -20.85
N VAL A 15 -25.62 -36.12 -19.68
CA VAL A 15 -25.38 -35.25 -18.54
C VAL A 15 -24.43 -34.17 -19.03
N THR A 16 -24.75 -32.93 -18.67
CA THR A 16 -23.93 -31.73 -18.81
C THR A 16 -22.50 -31.95 -18.29
N GLU A 17 -21.53 -32.22 -19.17
CA GLU A 17 -20.10 -32.23 -18.86
C GLU A 17 -19.39 -31.01 -19.50
N PHE A 18 -19.77 -29.80 -19.09
CA PHE A 18 -18.95 -28.59 -19.35
C PHE A 18 -18.83 -27.69 -18.11
N ALA A 19 -19.04 -28.22 -16.89
CA ALA A 19 -19.05 -27.41 -15.67
C ALA A 19 -17.93 -27.70 -14.65
N GLN A 20 -16.88 -28.45 -15.03
CA GLN A 20 -15.79 -28.81 -14.09
C GLN A 20 -14.43 -28.15 -14.36
N ILE A 21 -14.19 -27.60 -15.55
CA ILE A 21 -12.87 -27.03 -15.91
C ILE A 21 -12.74 -25.55 -15.45
N THR A 22 -13.86 -24.85 -15.24
CA THR A 22 -13.84 -23.43 -14.83
C THR A 22 -13.46 -23.24 -13.37
N ASN A 23 -13.90 -24.12 -12.47
CA ASN A 23 -13.75 -23.92 -11.02
C ASN A 23 -12.28 -24.01 -10.56
N GLY A 24 -11.51 -24.97 -11.08
CA GLY A 24 -10.09 -25.11 -10.73
C GLY A 24 -9.22 -23.97 -11.28
N ALA A 25 -9.44 -23.57 -12.53
CA ALA A 25 -8.71 -22.45 -13.14
C ALA A 25 -9.05 -21.11 -12.45
N LEU A 26 -10.31 -20.88 -12.11
CA LEU A 26 -10.75 -19.68 -11.38
C LEU A 26 -10.17 -19.65 -9.96
N LEU A 27 -10.22 -20.74 -9.19
CA LEU A 27 -9.63 -20.79 -7.84
C LEU A 27 -8.13 -20.48 -7.86
N ASN A 28 -7.38 -21.05 -8.81
CA ASN A 28 -5.96 -20.77 -9.01
C ASN A 28 -5.68 -19.30 -9.36
N LEU A 29 -6.56 -18.66 -10.14
CA LEU A 29 -6.44 -17.23 -10.45
C LEU A 29 -6.76 -16.35 -9.24
N TRP A 30 -7.71 -16.75 -8.40
CA TRP A 30 -8.03 -16.02 -7.16
C TRP A 30 -6.90 -16.12 -6.15
N GLU A 31 -6.28 -17.29 -6.02
CA GLU A 31 -5.13 -17.52 -5.15
C GLU A 31 -3.93 -16.66 -5.55
N LYS A 32 -3.64 -16.55 -6.86
CA LYS A 32 -2.57 -15.67 -7.38
C LYS A 32 -2.81 -14.18 -7.12
N ARG A 33 -4.06 -13.77 -6.87
CA ARG A 33 -4.40 -12.36 -6.59
C ARG A 33 -4.31 -12.00 -5.11
N ARG A 34 -4.10 -12.98 -4.22
CA ARG A 34 -3.90 -12.78 -2.79
C ARG A 34 -2.46 -12.38 -2.49
N CYS A 35 -2.26 -11.56 -1.49
CA CYS A 35 -0.94 -11.10 -1.07
C CYS A 35 -0.50 -11.85 0.18
N TRP A 36 0.72 -12.40 0.17
CA TRP A 36 1.35 -12.97 1.35
C TRP A 36 2.23 -11.91 2.01
N SER A 37 1.94 -11.57 3.27
CA SER A 37 2.68 -10.49 3.94
C SER A 37 2.74 -10.66 5.46
N SER A 38 3.88 -10.28 6.05
CA SER A 38 4.07 -10.08 7.49
C SER A 38 4.38 -8.60 7.79
N GLY A 39 4.37 -8.20 9.06
CA GLY A 39 4.78 -6.85 9.46
C GLY A 39 4.20 -6.37 10.79
N ASN A 40 4.80 -5.33 11.36
CA ASN A 40 4.41 -4.74 12.66
C ASN A 40 4.29 -5.79 13.79
N GLY A 41 5.24 -6.73 13.84
CA GLY A 41 5.27 -7.80 14.85
C GLY A 41 4.26 -8.95 14.64
N GLN A 42 3.45 -8.90 13.57
CA GLN A 42 2.46 -9.95 13.27
C GLN A 42 3.02 -11.03 12.33
N SER A 43 2.57 -12.27 12.53
CA SER A 43 2.87 -13.40 11.66
C SER A 43 2.32 -13.21 10.25
N ALA A 44 3.02 -13.78 9.27
CA ALA A 44 2.61 -13.74 7.88
C ALA A 44 1.25 -14.45 7.68
N HIS A 45 0.39 -13.83 6.88
CA HIS A 45 -0.88 -14.44 6.45
C HIS A 45 -1.28 -13.92 5.06
N TRP A 46 -2.29 -14.55 4.47
CA TRP A 46 -2.85 -14.18 3.17
C TRP A 46 -3.88 -13.07 3.31
N PHE A 47 -3.74 -12.04 2.48
CA PHE A 47 -4.70 -10.95 2.31
C PHE A 47 -5.39 -11.09 0.96
N ASN A 48 -6.68 -10.83 0.91
CA ASN A 48 -7.46 -10.89 -0.32
C ASN A 48 -7.15 -9.72 -1.26
N HIS A 49 -7.37 -9.92 -2.55
CA HIS A 49 -7.33 -8.81 -3.51
C HIS A 49 -8.29 -7.70 -3.07
N GLY A 50 -7.80 -6.46 -3.07
CA GLY A 50 -8.53 -5.27 -2.64
C GLY A 50 -8.46 -4.99 -1.15
N GLU A 51 -7.97 -5.93 -0.35
CA GLU A 51 -7.90 -5.80 1.11
C GLU A 51 -6.90 -4.71 1.52
N ARG A 52 -7.31 -3.92 2.52
CA ARG A 52 -6.48 -2.87 3.12
C ARG A 52 -5.62 -3.45 4.23
N ILE A 53 -4.35 -3.06 4.24
CA ILE A 53 -3.36 -3.57 5.19
C ILE A 53 -2.67 -2.38 5.84
N ASN A 54 -2.82 -2.24 7.16
CA ASN A 54 -2.16 -1.18 7.93
C ASN A 54 -0.94 -1.76 8.66
N ARG A 55 0.22 -1.11 8.53
CA ARG A 55 1.50 -1.51 9.12
C ARG A 55 2.16 -0.31 9.79
N GLY A 56 1.94 -0.16 11.10
CA GLY A 56 2.44 0.98 11.85
C GLY A 56 1.95 2.29 11.23
N LYS A 57 2.91 3.13 10.80
CA LYS A 57 2.65 4.44 10.18
C LYS A 57 2.32 4.40 8.68
N TYR A 58 2.13 3.22 8.10
CA TYR A 58 1.90 3.05 6.66
C TYR A 58 0.68 2.19 6.37
N TRP A 59 0.09 2.37 5.20
CA TRP A 59 -0.99 1.51 4.72
C TRP A 59 -0.85 1.18 3.24
N TYR A 60 -1.36 0.00 2.92
CA TYR A 60 -1.22 -0.67 1.64
C TYR A 60 -2.58 -1.21 1.20
N LYS A 61 -2.66 -1.56 -0.07
CA LYS A 61 -3.76 -2.34 -0.63
C LYS A 61 -3.19 -3.55 -1.34
N CYS A 62 -3.72 -4.74 -1.06
CA CYS A 62 -3.38 -5.90 -1.86
C CYS A 62 -3.99 -5.73 -3.25
N ASN A 63 -3.17 -5.73 -4.28
CA ASN A 63 -3.62 -5.68 -5.67
C ASN A 63 -2.91 -6.77 -6.49
N ASN A 64 -3.69 -7.75 -6.93
CA ASN A 64 -3.25 -8.83 -7.82
C ASN A 64 -1.94 -9.52 -7.36
N GLY A 65 -1.89 -9.88 -6.08
CA GLY A 65 -0.74 -10.57 -5.49
C GLY A 65 0.41 -9.66 -5.05
N MET A 66 0.32 -8.36 -5.34
CA MET A 66 1.30 -7.36 -4.94
C MET A 66 0.75 -6.42 -3.86
N LEU A 67 1.56 -6.13 -2.84
CA LEU A 67 1.25 -5.08 -1.88
C LEU A 67 1.53 -3.73 -2.52
N GLU A 68 0.48 -2.99 -2.82
CA GLU A 68 0.62 -1.63 -3.33
C GLU A 68 0.68 -0.64 -2.17
N PRO A 69 1.75 0.18 -2.07
CA PRO A 69 1.80 1.28 -1.12
C PRO A 69 0.73 2.31 -1.47
N LYS A 70 0.00 2.78 -0.46
CA LYS A 70 -1.06 3.77 -0.66
C LYS A 70 -0.88 5.04 0.15
N GLY A 71 -0.26 4.95 1.32
CA GLY A 71 0.13 6.15 2.04
C GLY A 71 0.51 5.91 3.50
N CYS A 72 0.41 6.97 4.29
CA CYS A 72 0.94 7.04 5.64
C CYS A 72 -0.15 7.40 6.67
N PHE A 73 0.21 7.35 7.95
CA PHE A 73 -0.58 7.89 9.06
C PHE A 73 0.21 8.95 9.80
N THR A 74 -0.41 10.09 10.10
CA THR A 74 0.17 11.10 11.00
C THR A 74 0.37 10.51 12.41
N PRO A 75 1.14 11.16 13.29
CA PRO A 75 1.24 10.76 14.70
C PRO A 75 -0.11 10.72 15.44
N THR A 76 -1.10 11.49 14.95
CA THR A 76 -2.49 11.49 15.44
C THR A 76 -3.39 10.47 14.75
N ASN A 77 -2.84 9.55 13.95
CA ASN A 77 -3.52 8.52 13.16
C ASN A 77 -4.44 9.04 12.04
N SER A 78 -4.25 10.27 11.57
CA SER A 78 -4.92 10.76 10.36
C SER A 78 -4.30 10.11 9.12
N GLU A 79 -5.15 9.64 8.22
CA GLU A 79 -4.73 9.03 6.96
C GLU A 79 -4.19 10.06 5.98
N LEU A 80 -3.07 9.73 5.34
CA LEU A 80 -2.44 10.49 4.27
C LEU A 80 -2.26 9.57 3.05
N TYR A 81 -2.56 10.08 1.86
CA TYR A 81 -2.14 9.47 0.60
C TYR A 81 -0.70 9.86 0.25
N ILE A 82 -0.08 9.12 -0.67
CA ILE A 82 1.23 9.51 -1.21
C ILE A 82 1.11 10.90 -1.86
N GLY A 83 1.99 11.83 -1.45
CA GLY A 83 2.00 13.23 -1.85
C GLY A 83 1.26 14.16 -0.88
N ASP A 84 0.44 13.63 0.02
CA ASP A 84 -0.22 14.45 1.05
C ASP A 84 0.81 14.98 2.06
N LYS A 85 0.49 16.17 2.57
CA LYS A 85 1.35 16.93 3.47
C LYS A 85 0.61 17.35 4.72
N PHE A 86 1.34 17.44 5.82
CA PHE A 86 0.86 18.04 7.05
C PHE A 86 1.95 18.90 7.67
N VAL A 87 1.55 19.77 8.61
CA VAL A 87 2.49 20.58 9.38
C VAL A 87 2.46 20.11 10.83
N GLU A 88 3.63 19.83 11.38
CA GLU A 88 3.79 19.45 12.78
C GLU A 88 5.09 20.06 13.32
N ASN A 89 5.01 20.65 14.51
CA ASN A 89 6.16 21.25 15.21
C ASN A 89 6.98 22.23 14.34
N GLY A 90 6.30 22.99 13.47
CA GLY A 90 6.96 23.97 12.60
C GLY A 90 7.64 23.37 11.37
N TYR A 91 7.29 22.14 10.97
CA TYR A 91 7.81 21.50 9.77
C TYR A 91 6.69 21.00 8.86
N GLU A 92 6.82 21.20 7.56
CA GLU A 92 6.02 20.53 6.53
C GLU A 92 6.61 19.14 6.28
N ILE A 93 5.77 18.12 6.41
CA ILE A 93 6.11 16.71 6.26
C ILE A 93 5.21 16.13 5.18
N GLU A 94 5.81 15.47 4.19
CA GLU A 94 5.13 14.81 3.07
C GLU A 94 5.24 13.28 3.19
N CYS A 95 4.16 12.56 2.93
CA CYS A 95 4.19 11.11 2.74
C CYS A 95 4.69 10.80 1.33
N VAL A 96 5.89 10.25 1.20
CA VAL A 96 6.51 9.99 -0.12
C VAL A 96 6.83 8.52 -0.32
N LEU A 97 6.89 8.12 -1.59
CA LEU A 97 7.43 6.84 -2.01
C LEU A 97 8.90 7.03 -2.42
N ASP A 98 9.82 6.33 -1.77
CA ASP A 98 11.24 6.39 -2.11
C ASP A 98 11.54 5.70 -3.46
N LYS A 99 12.77 5.86 -3.96
CA LYS A 99 13.21 5.27 -5.23
C LYS A 99 13.19 3.72 -5.24
N ASN A 100 13.12 3.10 -4.06
CA ASN A 100 13.09 1.66 -3.89
C ASN A 100 11.65 1.13 -3.65
N GLY A 101 10.64 2.00 -3.68
CA GLY A 101 9.25 1.63 -3.46
C GLY A 101 8.81 1.56 -2.00
N TYR A 102 9.56 2.14 -1.06
CA TYR A 102 9.18 2.20 0.35
C TYR A 102 8.54 3.53 0.71
N LEU A 103 7.48 3.47 1.52
CA LEU A 103 6.85 4.66 2.08
C LEU A 103 7.74 5.27 3.17
N GLN A 104 7.85 6.58 3.17
CA GLN A 104 8.58 7.34 4.19
C GLN A 104 8.02 8.74 4.34
N PHE A 105 8.37 9.39 5.45
CA PHE A 105 8.13 10.81 5.62
C PHE A 105 9.33 11.61 5.14
N ALA A 106 9.07 12.64 4.34
CA ALA A 106 10.08 13.60 3.89
C ALA A 106 9.75 14.98 4.44
N PHE A 107 10.74 15.61 5.06
CA PHE A 107 10.64 17.04 5.42
C PHE A 107 10.84 17.88 4.17
N THR A 108 9.88 18.74 3.86
CA THR A 108 9.87 19.52 2.62
C THR A 108 10.04 21.02 2.84
N ALA A 109 9.61 21.53 4.00
CA ALA A 109 9.77 22.94 4.37
C ALA A 109 9.79 23.14 5.89
N CYS A 110 10.38 24.24 6.34
CA CYS A 110 10.14 24.83 7.65
C CYS A 110 8.91 25.75 7.58
N VAL A 111 8.10 25.74 8.63
CA VAL A 111 6.86 26.51 8.78
C VAL A 111 6.90 27.22 10.14
N PRO A 112 7.69 28.30 10.28
CA PRO A 112 7.83 29.00 11.56
C PRO A 112 6.53 29.65 12.02
N LYS A 113 5.68 30.05 11.07
CA LYS A 113 4.34 30.61 11.29
C LYS A 113 3.37 30.09 10.23
N GLU A 114 2.09 30.15 10.54
CA GLU A 114 1.05 29.79 9.58
C GLU A 114 1.16 30.64 8.32
N GLY A 115 1.23 29.99 7.16
CA GLY A 115 1.38 30.65 5.86
C GLY A 115 2.83 30.89 5.41
N GLU A 116 3.82 30.82 6.31
CA GLU A 116 5.24 30.95 5.96
C GLU A 116 5.84 29.58 5.68
N ARG A 117 6.38 29.34 4.48
CA ARG A 117 7.01 28.07 4.10
C ARG A 117 8.38 28.32 3.49
N TYR A 118 9.41 27.77 4.12
CA TYR A 118 10.80 27.87 3.65
C TYR A 118 11.31 26.49 3.27
N LYS A 119 11.62 26.30 1.99
CA LYS A 119 12.08 25.02 1.45
C LYS A 119 13.51 24.70 1.87
N ILE A 120 13.89 23.44 1.67
CA ILE A 120 15.28 23.00 1.86
C ILE A 120 16.24 23.90 1.09
N GLY A 121 17.26 24.40 1.77
CA GLY A 121 18.28 25.27 1.20
C GLY A 121 17.96 26.76 1.24
N GLU A 122 16.69 27.14 1.48
CA GLU A 122 16.31 28.53 1.70
C GLU A 122 16.81 29.03 3.06
N THR A 123 17.08 30.33 3.12
CA THR A 123 17.49 31.04 4.34
C THR A 123 16.51 32.16 4.57
N TRP A 124 16.11 32.36 5.83
CA TRP A 124 15.26 33.48 6.23
C TRP A 124 15.78 34.10 7.52
N GLU A 125 15.35 35.33 7.77
CA GLU A 125 15.65 36.05 9.00
C GLU A 125 14.48 35.88 9.97
N ASP A 126 14.76 35.47 11.20
CA ASP A 126 13.74 35.38 12.25
C ASP A 126 13.53 36.73 12.97
N GLU A 127 12.55 36.78 13.87
CA GLU A 127 12.25 37.99 14.67
C GLU A 127 13.40 38.41 15.59
N GLN A 128 14.38 37.52 15.83
CA GLN A 128 15.57 37.77 16.63
C GLN A 128 16.77 38.16 15.76
N VAL A 129 16.56 38.48 14.46
CA VAL A 129 17.61 38.91 13.52
C VAL A 129 18.64 37.77 13.31
N ARG A 130 18.20 36.51 13.35
CA ARG A 130 19.05 35.34 13.10
C ARG A 130 18.73 34.77 11.72
N LEU A 131 19.79 34.45 10.97
CA LEU A 131 19.67 33.70 9.73
C LEU A 131 19.44 32.23 10.05
N ILE A 132 18.27 31.72 9.69
CA ILE A 132 17.93 30.30 9.80
C ILE A 132 17.96 29.69 8.41
N LYS A 133 18.61 28.54 8.29
CA LYS A 133 18.65 27.75 7.06
C LYS A 133 18.08 26.38 7.32
N MET A 134 17.11 25.97 6.48
CA MET A 134 16.70 24.58 6.47
C MET A 134 17.81 23.74 5.83
N ILE A 135 18.65 23.15 6.67
CA ILE A 135 19.54 22.07 6.25
C ILE A 135 18.68 20.82 6.25
N ALA A 136 18.69 20.06 5.16
CA ALA A 136 17.94 18.82 5.07
C ALA A 136 18.27 17.94 6.29
N MET A 137 17.34 17.79 7.23
CA MET A 137 17.42 16.86 8.37
C MET A 137 17.35 15.39 7.93
N ASN A 138 17.65 15.13 6.65
CA ASN A 138 17.75 13.81 6.05
C ASN A 138 18.79 12.92 6.77
N TYR A 139 19.74 13.49 7.51
CA TYR A 139 20.74 12.71 8.23
C TYR A 139 20.23 12.04 9.51
N TYR A 140 19.27 12.64 10.24
CA TYR A 140 18.80 12.07 11.51
C TYR A 140 17.62 11.09 11.34
N TYR A 141 16.71 11.34 10.39
CA TYR A 141 15.56 10.45 10.16
C TYR A 141 15.95 9.12 9.49
N ASN A 142 16.99 9.12 8.65
CA ASN A 142 17.52 7.89 8.07
C ASN A 142 18.15 6.98 9.13
N VAL A 143 18.66 7.51 10.25
CA VAL A 143 19.24 6.69 11.33
C VAL A 143 18.14 6.04 12.19
N VAL A 144 17.03 6.74 12.44
CA VAL A 144 15.89 6.20 13.21
C VAL A 144 15.07 5.21 12.38
N ASN A 145 14.84 5.48 11.08
CA ASN A 145 14.04 4.60 10.21
C ASN A 145 14.83 3.46 9.55
N LYS A 146 16.17 3.47 9.60
CA LYS A 146 16.98 2.33 9.10
C LYS A 146 16.66 1.02 9.85
N TYR A 147 16.14 1.11 11.07
CA TYR A 147 15.70 -0.04 11.86
C TYR A 147 14.23 -0.46 11.60
N ASP A 148 13.45 0.38 10.88
CA ASP A 148 12.07 0.09 10.44
C ASP A 148 11.99 -0.44 9.00
N LYS A 149 13.14 -0.59 8.31
CA LYS A 149 13.25 -1.34 7.05
C LYS A 149 13.09 -2.84 7.32
N LEU A 150 11.90 -3.22 7.76
CA LEU A 150 11.52 -4.59 8.02
C LEU A 150 11.32 -5.31 6.69
N MET A 151 12.22 -6.25 6.47
CA MET A 151 12.34 -7.24 5.39
C MET A 151 11.05 -7.48 4.59
N ILE A 152 11.11 -7.19 3.30
CA ILE A 152 10.35 -7.92 2.29
C ILE A 152 11.31 -8.98 1.75
N ARG A 153 11.16 -10.22 2.21
CA ARG A 153 11.57 -11.43 1.48
C ARG A 153 10.32 -12.19 1.12
#